data_AF-A0A0A0L1Y5-F1
#
_entry.id   AF-A0A0A0L1Y5-F1
#
_cell.length_a   1.000
_cell.length_b   1.000
_cell.length_c   1.000
_cell.angle_alpha   90.00
_cell.angle_beta   90.00
_cell.angle_gamma   90.00
#
_symmetry.space_group_name_H-M   'P 1'
#
loop_
_entity.id
_entity.type
_entity.pdbx_description
1 polymer ?
#
loop_
_entity_poly.entity_id
_entity_poly.type
_entity_poly.pdbx_seq_one_letter_code
_entity_poly.pdbx_strand_id
1 'polypeptide(L)'
;MSFQILECDCKAPKKATLSHGVVHRRRTAKFPPSPWGDYFLSCEFSILNNTKNEDDENNVKKDVEKLKEDVIRMFRAVSENSSQTLSLIESIQRLGLTDHFEKEINEFLNMPNSFNLDDNEEDIYYTTLKFRLLRQQGYSIGCGK
;
A
#
# COMPACT_ATOMS: atom_id res chain seq x y z
N MET A 1 8.83 -25.65 -1.19
CA MET A 1 10.11 -25.14 -0.65
C MET A 1 10.03 -25.29 0.85
N SER A 2 10.71 -26.29 1.43
CA SER A 2 10.68 -26.52 2.89
C SER A 2 11.65 -25.58 3.57
N PHE A 3 11.15 -24.74 4.47
CA PHE A 3 11.97 -23.98 5.40
C PHE A 3 12.29 -24.90 6.58
N GLN A 4 13.52 -25.41 6.62
CA GLN A 4 14.06 -26.04 7.83
C GLN A 4 14.46 -24.93 8.79
N ILE A 5 13.78 -24.88 9.93
CA ILE A 5 14.19 -24.06 11.06
C ILE A 5 15.45 -24.74 11.63
N LEU A 6 16.61 -24.12 11.42
CA LEU A 6 17.81 -24.50 12.16
C LEU A 6 17.59 -24.10 13.62
N GLU A 7 17.38 -25.08 14.49
CA GLU A 7 17.52 -24.90 15.93
C GLU A 7 18.96 -24.49 16.24
N CYS A 8 19.16 -23.21 16.53
CA CYS A 8 20.40 -22.73 17.11
C CYS A 8 20.45 -23.16 18.58
N ASP A 9 21.21 -24.22 18.87
CA ASP A 9 21.60 -24.65 20.22
C ASP A 9 22.56 -23.62 20.85
N CYS A 10 22.03 -22.45 21.21
CA CYS A 10 22.76 -21.46 21.99
C CYS A 10 22.84 -21.93 23.45
N LYS A 11 23.83 -22.77 23.76
CA LYS A 11 24.22 -23.05 25.15
C LYS A 11 24.62 -21.74 25.83
N ALA A 12 23.90 -21.40 26.90
CA ALA A 12 24.23 -20.24 27.72
C ALA A 12 25.69 -20.32 28.20
N PRO A 13 26.49 -19.25 28.06
CA PRO A 13 27.88 -19.28 28.48
C PRO A 13 27.94 -19.47 30.01
N LYS A 14 28.77 -20.42 30.44
CA LYS A 14 29.08 -20.62 31.86
C LYS A 14 29.66 -19.32 32.42
N LYS A 15 29.15 -18.88 33.58
CA LYS A 15 29.49 -17.61 34.22
C LYS A 15 31.01 -17.41 34.28
N ALA A 16 31.51 -16.45 33.50
CA ALA A 16 32.88 -15.98 33.62
C ALA A 16 33.05 -15.28 34.97
N THR A 17 33.92 -15.81 35.82
CA THR A 17 34.33 -15.15 37.07
C THR A 17 35.36 -14.09 36.71
N LEU A 18 34.91 -12.85 36.51
CA LEU A 18 35.78 -11.69 36.39
C LEU A 18 36.07 -11.15 37.79
N SER A 19 37.32 -11.33 38.23
CA SER A 19 37.91 -10.57 39.33
C SER A 19 37.92 -9.08 38.97
N HIS A 20 37.63 -8.23 39.96
CA HIS A 20 37.43 -6.77 39.89
C HIS A 20 36.05 -6.29 39.43
N GLY A 21 35.15 -6.17 40.41
CA GLY A 21 33.75 -5.83 40.24
C GLY A 21 33.50 -4.37 39.86
N VAL A 22 33.37 -4.11 38.56
CA VAL A 22 32.45 -3.10 38.06
C VAL A 22 31.26 -3.84 37.49
N VAL A 23 30.22 -4.00 38.32
CA VAL A 23 28.91 -4.48 37.85
C VAL A 23 28.39 -3.43 36.87
N HIS A 24 28.47 -3.68 35.57
CA HIS A 24 27.72 -2.90 34.57
C HIS A 24 26.23 -3.14 34.79
N ARG A 25 25.61 -2.34 35.67
CA ARG A 25 24.16 -2.29 35.80
C ARG A 25 23.61 -1.77 34.47
N ARG A 26 22.89 -2.62 33.73
CA ARG A 26 22.03 -2.11 32.66
C ARG A 26 21.01 -1.17 33.30
N ARG A 27 20.80 -0.01 32.67
CA ARG A 27 19.72 0.89 33.07
C ARG A 27 18.38 0.20 32.84
N THR A 28 17.50 0.25 33.83
CA THR A 28 16.14 -0.28 33.69
C THR A 28 15.38 0.57 32.70
N ALA A 29 14.89 -0.05 31.64
CA ALA A 29 13.99 0.58 30.70
C ALA A 29 12.60 0.72 31.33
N LYS A 30 12.11 1.97 31.47
CA LYS A 30 10.76 2.30 31.95
C LYS A 30 9.84 2.66 30.78
N PHE A 31 9.82 1.81 29.76
CA PHE A 31 8.89 2.01 28.64
C PHE A 31 7.49 1.55 29.05
N PRO A 32 6.44 2.25 28.61
CA PRO A 32 5.08 1.76 28.79
C PRO A 32 4.90 0.43 28.05
N PRO A 33 4.05 -0.47 28.56
CA PRO A 33 3.75 -1.72 27.85
C PRO A 33 3.07 -1.43 26.52
N SER A 34 3.09 -2.43 25.62
CA SER A 34 2.34 -2.34 24.37
C SER A 34 0.85 -2.11 24.67
N PRO A 35 0.22 -1.09 24.06
CA PRO A 35 -1.22 -0.86 24.24
C PRO A 35 -2.09 -1.98 23.65
N TRP A 36 -1.50 -2.87 22.84
CA TRP A 36 -2.20 -3.92 22.11
C TRP A 36 -2.05 -5.31 22.71
N GLY A 37 -1.05 -5.54 23.57
CA GLY A 37 -0.76 -6.87 24.13
C GLY A 37 -0.80 -7.99 23.06
N ASP A 38 -1.58 -9.03 23.33
CA ASP A 38 -1.80 -10.18 22.44
C ASP A 38 -3.10 -10.08 21.62
N TYR A 39 -3.75 -8.91 21.60
CA TYR A 39 -5.08 -8.71 21.00
C TYR A 39 -5.15 -9.20 19.55
N PHE A 40 -4.16 -8.86 18.72
CA PHE A 40 -4.13 -9.26 17.31
C PHE A 40 -3.76 -10.74 17.10
N LEU A 41 -3.17 -11.41 18.09
CA LEU A 41 -2.86 -12.84 18.00
C LEU A 41 -4.13 -13.71 18.08
N SER A 42 -5.19 -13.21 18.73
CA SER A 42 -6.48 -13.90 18.83
C SER A 42 -7.41 -13.66 17.64
N CYS A 43 -7.04 -12.74 16.74
CA CYS A 43 -7.92 -12.24 15.68
C CYS A 43 -8.19 -13.28 14.58
N GLU A 44 -7.21 -14.13 14.29
CA GLU A 44 -7.31 -15.16 13.24
C GLU A 44 -8.44 -16.17 13.53
N PHE A 45 -8.73 -16.44 14.81
CA PHE A 45 -9.79 -17.35 15.24
C PHE A 45 -11.19 -16.68 15.27
N SER A 46 -11.28 -15.39 15.56
CA SER A 46 -12.56 -14.67 15.67
C SER A 46 -13.09 -14.22 14.31
N ILE A 47 -12.23 -13.78 13.39
CA ILE A 47 -12.63 -13.44 12.02
C ILE A 47 -13.13 -14.70 11.31
N LEU A 48 -12.39 -15.81 11.40
CA LEU A 48 -12.79 -17.04 10.74
C LEU A 48 -14.16 -17.52 11.23
N ASN A 49 -14.50 -17.41 12.52
CA ASN A 49 -15.73 -17.99 13.08
C ASN A 49 -16.96 -17.08 13.06
N ASN A 50 -16.81 -15.75 12.98
CA ASN A 50 -17.94 -14.83 12.97
C ASN A 50 -18.50 -14.53 11.57
N THR A 51 -17.79 -14.87 10.48
CA THR A 51 -18.20 -14.57 9.09
C THR A 51 -18.63 -15.79 8.28
N LYS A 52 -18.84 -16.97 8.88
CA LYS A 52 -19.14 -18.22 8.16
C LYS A 52 -20.60 -18.35 7.70
N ASN A 53 -21.14 -17.33 7.05
CA ASN A 53 -22.22 -17.54 6.10
C ASN A 53 -21.59 -17.47 4.71
N GLU A 54 -21.32 -18.62 4.10
CA GLU A 54 -20.69 -18.71 2.77
C GLU A 54 -21.43 -17.83 1.73
N ASP A 55 -22.75 -17.68 1.90
CA ASP A 55 -23.59 -16.82 1.07
C ASP A 55 -23.23 -15.33 1.19
N ASP A 56 -22.95 -14.83 2.40
CA ASP A 56 -22.64 -13.41 2.64
C ASP A 56 -21.25 -13.05 2.08
N GLU A 57 -20.26 -13.93 2.26
CA GLU A 57 -18.92 -13.74 1.70
C GLU A 57 -18.94 -13.76 0.16
N ASN A 58 -19.70 -14.69 -0.43
CA ASN A 58 -19.86 -14.77 -1.88
C ASN A 58 -20.58 -13.53 -2.45
N ASN A 59 -21.55 -12.97 -1.72
CA ASN A 59 -22.23 -11.74 -2.15
C ASN A 59 -21.30 -10.53 -2.10
N VAL A 60 -20.56 -10.34 -1.01
CA VAL A 60 -19.57 -9.26 -0.89
C VAL A 60 -18.51 -9.36 -2.00
N LYS A 61 -18.01 -10.57 -2.28
CA LYS A 61 -17.03 -10.77 -3.35
C LYS A 61 -17.59 -10.39 -4.73
N LYS A 62 -18.84 -10.79 -5.04
CA LYS A 62 -19.51 -10.41 -6.29
C LYS A 62 -19.67 -8.89 -6.40
N ASP A 63 -20.04 -8.24 -5.31
CA ASP A 63 -20.19 -6.78 -5.30
C ASP A 63 -18.84 -6.08 -5.54
N VAL A 64 -17.76 -6.56 -4.91
CA VAL A 64 -16.40 -6.05 -5.14
C VAL A 64 -15.97 -6.25 -6.60
N GLU A 65 -16.20 -7.43 -7.17
CA GLU A 65 -15.90 -7.70 -8.59
C GLU A 65 -16.68 -6.77 -9.52
N LYS A 66 -17.97 -6.56 -9.26
CA LYS A 66 -18.82 -5.64 -10.02
C LYS A 66 -18.33 -4.19 -9.93
N LEU A 67 -17.99 -3.72 -8.72
CA LEU A 67 -17.43 -2.38 -8.53
C LEU A 67 -16.09 -2.22 -9.27
N LYS A 68 -15.24 -3.26 -9.25
CA LYS A 68 -13.99 -3.25 -9.99
C LYS A 68 -14.22 -3.10 -11.49
N GLU A 69 -15.16 -3.85 -12.05
CA GLU A 69 -15.54 -3.74 -13.47
C GLU A 69 -16.10 -2.36 -13.83
N ASP A 70 -16.89 -1.76 -12.93
CA ASP A 70 -17.43 -0.41 -13.13
C ASP A 70 -16.30 0.63 -13.17
N VAL A 71 -15.29 0.53 -12.30
CA VAL A 71 -14.10 1.41 -12.36
C VAL A 71 -13.30 1.19 -13.64
N ILE A 72 -13.11 -0.06 -14.09
CA ILE A 72 -12.48 -0.36 -15.39
C ILE A 72 -13.28 0.26 -16.54
N ARG A 73 -14.61 0.26 -16.44
CA ARG A 73 -15.48 0.93 -17.42
C ARG A 73 -15.30 2.44 -17.40
N MET A 74 -15.10 3.05 -16.23
CA MET A 74 -14.77 4.48 -16.13
C MET A 74 -13.46 4.79 -16.87
N PHE A 75 -12.42 3.97 -16.73
CA PHE A 75 -11.18 4.14 -17.50
C PHE A 75 -11.41 4.11 -19.02
N ARG A 76 -12.33 3.28 -19.51
CA ARG A 76 -12.66 3.18 -20.96
C ARG A 76 -13.62 4.25 -21.45
N ALA A 77 -14.53 4.73 -20.60
CA ALA A 77 -15.57 5.69 -20.95
C ALA A 77 -15.01 7.12 -21.02
N VAL A 78 -13.97 7.39 -20.25
CA VAL A 78 -13.32 8.69 -20.23
C VAL A 78 -12.35 8.79 -21.40
N SER A 79 -12.42 9.89 -22.16
CA SER A 79 -11.48 10.15 -23.26
C SER A 79 -10.04 10.17 -22.76
N GLU A 80 -9.13 9.67 -23.60
CA GLU A 80 -7.70 9.41 -23.32
C GLU A 80 -6.94 10.64 -22.80
N ASN A 81 -7.50 11.85 -22.97
CA ASN A 81 -6.86 13.14 -22.67
C ASN A 81 -7.72 14.05 -21.77
N SER A 82 -8.42 13.50 -20.77
CA SER A 82 -9.29 14.31 -19.91
C SER A 82 -8.80 14.44 -18.46
N SER A 83 -9.03 15.61 -17.89
CA SER A 83 -8.86 15.92 -16.47
C SER A 83 -9.62 14.97 -15.53
N GLN A 84 -10.71 14.37 -16.02
CA GLN A 84 -11.51 13.39 -15.29
C GLN A 84 -10.73 12.09 -15.05
N THR A 85 -9.93 11.63 -16.01
CA THR A 85 -9.08 10.43 -15.83
C THR A 85 -8.01 10.68 -14.78
N LEU A 86 -7.40 11.87 -14.77
CA LEU A 86 -6.41 12.24 -13.75
C LEU A 86 -7.02 12.24 -12.34
N SER A 87 -8.24 12.76 -12.20
CA SER A 87 -8.98 12.75 -10.93
C SER A 87 -9.36 11.33 -10.47
N LEU A 88 -9.71 10.45 -11.42
CA LEU A 88 -9.97 9.03 -11.13
C LEU A 88 -8.71 8.33 -10.61
N ILE A 89 -7.55 8.55 -11.26
CA ILE A 89 -6.28 7.98 -10.83
C ILE A 89 -5.89 8.51 -9.45
N GLU A 90 -6.02 9.82 -9.21
CA GLU A 90 -5.79 10.41 -7.88
C GLU A 90 -6.66 9.73 -6.81
N SER A 91 -7.94 9.54 -7.10
CA SER A 91 -8.89 8.92 -6.17
C SER A 91 -8.49 7.48 -5.84
N ILE A 92 -8.15 6.68 -6.86
CA ILE A 92 -7.68 5.29 -6.69
C ILE A 92 -6.42 5.23 -5.83
N GLN A 93 -5.45 6.10 -6.09
CA GLN A 93 -4.21 6.17 -5.29
C GLN A 93 -4.48 6.54 -3.83
N ARG A 94 -5.36 7.52 -3.57
CA ARG A 94 -5.72 7.96 -2.21
C ARG A 94 -6.51 6.91 -1.43
N LEU A 95 -7.24 6.03 -2.13
CA LEU A 95 -7.95 4.90 -1.54
C LEU A 95 -7.04 3.68 -1.30
N GLY A 96 -5.77 3.72 -1.76
CA GLY A 96 -4.86 2.58 -1.65
C GLY A 96 -5.25 1.39 -2.54
N LEU A 97 -5.96 1.66 -3.65
CA LEU A 97 -6.44 0.63 -4.57
C LEU A 97 -5.56 0.49 -5.83
N THR A 98 -4.40 1.14 -5.86
CA THR A 98 -3.51 1.18 -7.02
C THR A 98 -3.17 -0.22 -7.54
N ASP A 99 -2.86 -1.16 -6.65
CA ASP A 99 -2.48 -2.54 -6.98
C ASP A 99 -3.56 -3.29 -7.77
N HIS A 100 -4.83 -2.86 -7.70
CA HIS A 100 -5.92 -3.49 -8.42
C HIS A 100 -6.13 -2.95 -9.85
N PHE A 101 -5.55 -1.79 -10.16
CA PHE A 101 -5.74 -1.04 -11.41
C PHE A 101 -4.41 -0.62 -12.05
N GLU A 102 -3.30 -1.27 -11.71
CA GLU A 102 -1.96 -0.94 -12.22
C GLU A 102 -1.93 -0.95 -13.75
N LYS A 103 -2.62 -1.91 -14.37
CA LYS A 103 -2.67 -2.04 -15.82
C LYS A 103 -3.33 -0.81 -16.46
N GLU A 104 -4.53 -0.44 -16.02
CA GLU A 104 -5.29 0.68 -16.54
C GLU A 104 -4.55 2.01 -16.32
N ILE A 105 -3.94 2.17 -15.14
CA ILE A 105 -3.12 3.34 -14.81
C ILE A 105 -1.91 3.41 -15.74
N ASN A 106 -1.18 2.31 -15.94
CA ASN A 106 -0.02 2.29 -16.82
C ASN A 106 -0.39 2.50 -18.29
N GLU A 107 -1.49 1.95 -18.77
CA GLU A 107 -1.99 2.19 -20.12
C GLU A 107 -2.28 3.68 -20.35
N PHE A 108 -2.96 4.34 -19.40
CA PHE A 108 -3.20 5.78 -19.45
C PHE A 108 -1.88 6.58 -19.46
N LEU A 109 -0.95 6.27 -18.56
CA LEU A 109 0.31 7.00 -18.45
C LEU A 109 1.26 6.77 -19.64
N ASN A 110 1.16 5.64 -20.35
CA ASN A 110 2.00 5.34 -21.51
C ASN A 110 1.48 5.98 -22.80
N MET A 111 0.27 6.52 -22.82
CA MET A 111 -0.27 7.10 -24.04
C MET A 111 0.48 8.37 -24.44
N PRO A 112 0.91 8.49 -25.70
CA PRO A 112 1.68 9.64 -26.18
C PRO A 112 0.91 10.96 -26.09
N ASN A 113 -0.44 10.89 -26.02
CA ASN A 113 -1.32 12.05 -25.91
C ASN A 113 -2.01 12.22 -24.55
N SER A 114 -1.92 11.28 -23.60
CA SER A 114 -2.66 11.38 -22.32
C SER A 114 -2.31 12.61 -21.51
N PHE A 115 -1.17 13.20 -21.84
CA PHE A 115 -0.62 14.40 -21.26
C PHE A 115 -0.66 15.62 -22.18
N ASN A 116 -1.06 15.47 -23.44
CA ASN A 116 -1.45 16.59 -24.28
C ASN A 116 -2.88 16.99 -23.91
N LEU A 117 -3.07 17.38 -22.64
CA LEU A 117 -4.10 18.35 -22.33
C LEU A 117 -3.72 19.55 -23.17
N ASP A 118 -4.56 19.87 -24.15
CA ASP A 118 -4.45 21.09 -24.93
C ASP A 118 -3.96 22.20 -23.98
N ASP A 119 -2.88 22.89 -24.37
CA ASP A 119 -2.18 23.96 -23.63
C ASP A 119 -3.12 25.17 -23.40
N ASN A 120 -4.35 24.92 -22.97
CA ASN A 120 -5.21 25.89 -22.33
C ASN A 120 -4.66 26.00 -20.90
N GLU A 121 -3.69 26.90 -20.79
CA GLU A 121 -2.81 27.29 -19.68
C GLU A 121 -3.48 27.58 -18.30
N GLU A 122 -4.72 27.16 -18.01
CA GLU A 122 -5.48 27.79 -16.91
C GLU A 122 -5.73 26.95 -15.65
N ASP A 123 -5.44 25.64 -15.60
CA ASP A 123 -5.67 24.86 -14.36
C ASP A 123 -4.38 24.37 -13.68
N ILE A 124 -3.96 25.14 -12.67
CA ILE A 124 -2.84 24.83 -11.77
C ILE A 124 -3.06 23.48 -11.08
N TYR A 125 -4.30 23.09 -10.77
CA TYR A 125 -4.58 21.83 -10.10
C TYR A 125 -4.26 20.64 -11.01
N TYR A 126 -4.74 20.63 -12.25
CA TYR A 126 -4.49 19.51 -13.17
C TYR A 126 -3.02 19.43 -13.62
N THR A 127 -2.37 20.57 -13.84
CA THR A 127 -0.93 20.62 -14.17
C THR A 127 -0.07 20.09 -13.02
N THR A 128 -0.36 20.49 -11.77
CA THR A 128 0.34 19.99 -10.57
C THR A 128 0.07 18.50 -10.36
N LEU A 129 -1.18 18.06 -10.52
CA LEU A 129 -1.56 16.66 -10.38
C LEU A 129 -0.84 15.77 -11.40
N LYS A 130 -0.81 16.20 -12.66
CA LYS A 130 -0.06 15.54 -13.73
C LYS A 130 1.43 15.43 -13.40
N PHE A 131 2.06 16.54 -12.99
CA PHE A 131 3.47 16.54 -12.60
C PHE A 131 3.74 15.52 -11.49
N ARG A 132 2.88 15.48 -10.46
CA ARG A 132 2.98 14.52 -9.35
C ARG A 132 2.87 13.07 -9.84
N LEU A 133 1.85 12.75 -10.65
CA LEU A 133 1.60 11.40 -11.14
C LEU A 133 2.75 10.86 -11.99
N LEU A 134 3.29 11.70 -12.88
CA LEU A 134 4.43 11.35 -13.72
C LEU A 134 5.69 11.05 -12.90
N ARG A 135 5.99 11.87 -11.88
CA ARG A 135 7.13 11.64 -10.97
C ARG A 135 6.99 10.38 -10.14
N GLN A 136 5.79 10.08 -9.65
CA GLN A 136 5.52 8.84 -8.90
C GLN A 136 5.82 7.58 -9.70
N GLN A 137 5.69 7.67 -11.03
CA GLN A 137 5.85 6.55 -11.96
C GLN A 137 7.25 6.50 -12.58
N GLY A 138 8.17 7.38 -12.14
CA GLY A 138 9.56 7.39 -12.58
C GLY A 138 9.81 8.09 -13.90
N TYR A 139 8.82 8.78 -14.48
CA TYR A 139 9.03 9.57 -15.70
C TYR A 139 9.91 10.79 -15.40
N SER A 140 10.95 10.97 -16.23
CA SER A 140 11.82 12.14 -16.15
C SER A 140 11.14 13.36 -16.79
N ILE A 141 10.35 14.07 -15.98
CA ILE A 141 9.78 15.35 -16.35
C ILE A 141 10.67 16.50 -15.90
N GLY A 142 10.94 17.46 -16.79
CA GLY A 142 11.66 18.68 -16.47
C GLY A 142 10.88 19.53 -15.46
N CYS A 143 11.60 20.21 -14.56
CA CYS A 143 11.07 21.41 -13.92
C CYS A 143 11.16 22.51 -14.99
N GLY A 144 10.05 23.15 -15.35
CA GLY A 144 10.02 24.17 -16.40
C GLY A 144 11.08 25.27 -16.19
N LYS A 145 11.42 25.96 -17.28
CA LYS A 145 12.27 27.17 -17.22
C LYS A 145 11.48 28.36 -16.72
#